data_AF-A0A7C1E2R1-F1
#
_entry.id   AF-A0A7C1E2R1-F1
#
_cell.length_a   1.000
_cell.length_b   1.000
_cell.length_c   1.000
_cell.angle_alpha   90.00
_cell.angle_beta   90.00
_cell.angle_gamma   90.00
#
_symmetry.space_group_name_H-M   'P 1'
#
loop_
_entity.id
_entity.type
_entity.pdbx_description
1 polymer ?
#
loop_
_entity_poly.entity_id
_entity_poly.type
_entity_poly.pdbx_seq_one_letter_code
_entity_poly.pdbx_strand_id
1 'polypeptide(L)'
;MKKLLPLLLLPLLLISCPKDDPDDFGEILDEAEIGPPGGSLESDGIILTVPPGTFAGTHTVRLYSEEVFTDDFGGNTVTPVYRVTGIPSGTSAPMTVRIKYDGSLEEESYIALGEVSEFFKTGEDGGQIPETGEEVTTYGLCPATESSGWLEAEIPVLYGEEEEEELKSALFWPELSFLLYAVSDMNTHSAAYFKIRYPSGISGQKIQQLAGYLDDAMQACFDMKLTTKEGMDAGIQLSGRPTVVVTGKNLTGNSAYLVKMPRMGRLTKDDDGMVMFARLPQYTGIKVNISRSALEEAPANELKAACHMWVYRMVYFLYFGDHMDWFAYASALYMKEKFAGVTEYAPAFFPSVGMSPFRGMEAGKELYPWGAAMASNIGGCILHHEKYHAIGMYPFVKYLDQRYADDPELYQRIIREIIQSESGKPMEGIIHALGDANPEYDWWPGFFEKYLTRGLAEIPADQFLDVVESLDRIEFDQEKDA
;
A
#
# COMPACT_ATOMS: atom_id res chain seq x y z
N MET A 1 67.87 44.17 13.46
CA MET A 1 67.21 44.48 12.18
C MET A 1 65.86 43.77 12.15
N LYS A 2 64.85 44.49 11.67
CA LYS A 2 63.41 44.21 11.65
C LYS A 2 63.03 42.79 11.18
N LYS A 3 62.07 42.16 11.86
CA LYS A 3 60.87 41.56 11.26
C LYS A 3 59.68 41.68 12.24
N LEU A 4 58.87 42.72 12.04
CA LEU A 4 57.46 42.72 12.44
C LEU A 4 56.70 41.83 11.43
N LEU A 5 55.80 40.98 11.92
CA LEU A 5 54.69 40.44 11.14
C LEU A 5 53.41 40.74 11.94
N PRO A 6 52.42 41.45 11.39
CA PRO A 6 51.19 41.74 12.11
C PRO A 6 50.27 40.52 12.12
N LEU A 7 49.73 40.23 13.29
CA LEU A 7 48.68 39.26 13.53
C LEU A 7 47.39 39.80 12.88
N LEU A 8 47.05 39.29 11.70
CA LEU A 8 45.78 39.57 11.04
C LEU A 8 44.76 38.54 11.55
N LEU A 9 44.02 38.89 12.60
CA LEU A 9 42.82 38.15 12.99
C LEU A 9 41.76 38.39 11.91
N LEU A 10 41.54 37.40 11.04
CA LEU A 10 40.36 37.31 10.19
C LEU A 10 39.18 36.88 11.09
N PRO A 11 38.10 37.66 11.23
CA PRO A 11 36.87 37.12 11.79
C PRO A 11 36.30 36.16 10.73
N LEU A 12 36.25 34.87 11.05
CA LEU A 12 35.39 33.94 10.31
C LEU A 12 33.96 34.46 10.44
N LEU A 13 33.45 35.04 9.36
CA LEU A 13 32.02 35.14 9.11
C LEU A 13 31.48 33.71 9.09
N LEU A 14 30.91 33.29 10.23
CA LEU A 14 29.96 32.19 10.28
C LEU A 14 28.75 32.64 9.45
N ILE A 15 28.77 32.33 8.15
CA ILE A 15 27.56 32.25 7.35
C ILE A 15 26.81 31.06 7.92
N SER A 16 25.93 31.34 8.89
CA SER A 16 24.90 30.42 9.30
C SER A 16 23.98 30.25 8.10
N CYS A 17 24.13 29.15 7.36
CA CYS A 17 23.01 28.64 6.58
C CYS A 17 21.86 28.43 7.56
N PRO A 18 20.65 28.97 7.32
CA PRO A 18 19.49 28.48 8.02
C PRO A 18 19.39 26.98 7.68
N LYS A 19 19.43 26.14 8.71
CA LYS A 19 18.86 24.82 8.57
C LYS A 19 17.36 25.07 8.47
N ASP A 20 16.78 24.83 7.31
CA ASP A 20 15.34 24.64 7.21
C ASP A 20 14.99 23.52 8.21
N ASP A 21 14.17 23.83 9.21
CA ASP A 21 13.68 22.82 10.14
C ASP A 21 12.72 21.92 9.34
N PRO A 22 12.94 20.60 9.30
CA PRO A 22 12.08 19.70 8.53
C PRO A 22 10.65 19.57 9.08
N ASP A 23 10.31 20.27 10.17
CA ASP A 23 9.03 20.20 10.90
C ASP A 23 8.22 21.51 10.85
N ASP A 24 8.46 22.41 9.89
CA ASP A 24 7.66 23.63 9.72
C ASP A 24 6.34 23.34 8.99
N PHE A 25 5.37 22.77 9.72
CA PHE A 25 4.01 22.50 9.24
C PHE A 25 3.05 23.70 9.38
N GLY A 26 3.59 24.90 9.63
CA GLY A 26 2.83 26.10 9.93
C GLY A 26 2.64 26.35 11.43
N GLU A 27 1.63 27.16 11.77
CA GLU A 27 1.39 27.60 13.15
C GLU A 27 0.83 26.46 14.03
N ILE A 28 1.48 26.21 15.18
CA ILE A 28 0.94 25.35 16.23
C ILE A 28 -0.25 26.07 16.88
N LEU A 29 -1.42 25.47 16.77
CA LEU A 29 -2.66 25.95 17.38
C LEU A 29 -2.80 25.45 18.82
N ASP A 30 -2.39 24.21 19.10
CA ASP A 30 -2.41 23.62 20.45
C ASP A 30 -1.40 22.46 20.57
N GLU A 31 -0.96 22.16 21.80
CA GLU A 31 -0.03 21.07 22.13
C GLU A 31 -0.36 20.47 23.51
N ALA A 32 -0.40 19.13 23.61
CA ALA A 32 -0.68 18.44 24.86
C ALA A 32 0.07 17.10 24.99
N GLU A 33 0.47 16.79 26.22
CA GLU A 33 0.94 15.45 26.61
C GLU A 33 -0.28 14.56 26.94
N ILE A 34 -0.61 13.64 26.05
CA ILE A 34 -1.78 12.77 26.18
C ILE A 34 -1.31 11.35 26.50
N GLY A 35 -1.81 10.77 27.59
CA GLY A 35 -1.49 9.41 28.01
C GLY A 35 -2.73 8.59 28.39
N PRO A 36 -2.58 7.53 29.22
CA PRO A 36 -3.68 6.66 29.62
C PRO A 36 -4.92 7.37 30.22
N PRO A 37 -4.81 8.52 30.92
CA PRO A 37 -5.99 9.27 31.37
C PRO A 37 -6.85 9.89 30.25
N GLY A 38 -6.36 9.94 29.00
CA GLY A 38 -6.98 10.68 27.91
C GLY A 38 -6.61 12.17 27.92
N GLY A 39 -7.19 12.94 27.02
CA GLY A 39 -6.89 14.36 26.84
C GLY A 39 -7.65 14.98 25.66
N SER A 40 -7.35 16.23 25.35
CA SER A 40 -7.91 16.92 24.17
C SER A 40 -6.95 17.97 23.64
N LEU A 41 -7.09 18.28 22.35
CA LEU A 41 -6.53 19.46 21.70
C LEU A 41 -7.69 20.33 21.21
N GLU A 42 -7.63 21.64 21.46
CA GLU A 42 -8.72 22.57 21.14
C GLU A 42 -8.20 23.89 20.56
N SER A 43 -8.84 24.33 19.46
CA SER A 43 -8.70 25.66 18.87
C SER A 43 -10.08 26.17 18.41
N ASP A 44 -10.14 27.41 17.94
CA ASP A 44 -11.41 28.06 17.54
C ASP A 44 -12.24 27.28 16.49
N GLY A 45 -11.61 26.44 15.67
CA GLY A 45 -12.26 25.72 14.56
C GLY A 45 -12.24 24.20 14.65
N ILE A 46 -11.49 23.60 15.58
CA ILE A 46 -11.36 22.15 15.71
C ILE A 46 -11.14 21.73 17.16
N ILE A 47 -11.75 20.60 17.53
CA ILE A 47 -11.56 19.92 18.80
C ILE A 47 -11.27 18.45 18.52
N LEU A 48 -10.14 17.94 19.00
CA LEU A 48 -9.82 16.52 19.04
C LEU A 48 -9.88 16.04 20.49
N THR A 49 -10.70 15.03 20.76
CA THR A 49 -10.85 14.41 22.08
C THR A 49 -10.33 12.98 22.06
N VAL A 50 -9.43 12.66 22.98
CA VAL A 50 -8.86 11.34 23.21
C VAL A 50 -9.45 10.77 24.50
N PRO A 51 -10.34 9.76 24.44
CA PRO A 51 -10.91 9.17 25.63
C PRO A 51 -9.86 8.49 26.54
N PRO A 52 -10.14 8.31 27.84
CA PRO A 52 -9.28 7.54 28.73
C PRO A 52 -9.05 6.11 28.21
N GLY A 53 -7.82 5.62 28.33
CA GLY A 53 -7.40 4.28 27.89
C GLY A 53 -7.13 4.16 26.39
N THR A 54 -7.29 5.23 25.60
CA THR A 54 -7.04 5.19 24.15
C THR A 54 -5.57 4.97 23.83
N PHE A 55 -4.66 5.68 24.52
CA PHE A 55 -3.22 5.56 24.37
C PHE A 55 -2.62 4.72 25.50
N ALA A 56 -1.73 3.79 25.14
CA ALA A 56 -1.03 2.93 26.10
C ALA A 56 0.09 3.68 26.85
N GLY A 57 0.76 4.62 26.17
CA GLY A 57 1.82 5.48 26.71
C GLY A 57 1.45 6.96 26.62
N THR A 58 2.30 7.83 27.16
CA THR A 58 2.18 9.28 27.01
C THR A 58 2.89 9.72 25.74
N HIS A 59 2.21 10.53 24.93
CA HIS A 59 2.69 11.08 23.65
C HIS A 59 2.49 12.60 23.61
N THR A 60 3.44 13.31 22.99
CA THR A 60 3.30 14.74 22.70
C THR A 60 2.46 14.91 21.43
N VAL A 61 1.20 15.29 21.57
CA VAL A 61 0.29 15.49 20.44
C VAL A 61 0.20 16.98 20.12
N ARG A 62 0.32 17.33 18.84
CA ARG A 62 0.29 18.72 18.37
C ARG A 62 -0.77 18.91 17.31
N LEU A 63 -1.41 20.07 17.33
CA LEU A 63 -2.38 20.53 16.35
C LEU A 63 -1.83 21.75 15.63
N TYR A 64 -1.85 21.73 14.31
CA TYR A 64 -1.39 22.79 13.43
C TYR A 64 -2.50 23.27 12.50
N SER A 65 -2.43 24.54 12.11
CA SER A 65 -3.14 25.05 10.93
C SER A 65 -2.36 24.65 9.68
N GLU A 66 -2.98 23.90 8.76
CA GLU A 66 -2.33 23.51 7.51
C GLU A 66 -2.53 24.61 6.46
N GLU A 67 -1.47 25.37 6.18
CA GLU A 67 -1.51 26.46 5.19
C GLU A 67 -1.18 25.97 3.77
N VAL A 68 -0.45 24.86 3.64
CA VAL A 68 0.03 24.34 2.36
C VAL A 68 -0.67 23.01 2.07
N PHE A 69 -1.92 23.11 1.62
CA PHE A 69 -2.72 21.94 1.26
C PHE A 69 -3.07 21.90 -0.22
N THR A 70 -2.88 20.73 -0.84
CA THR A 70 -3.44 20.46 -2.18
C THR A 70 -4.87 19.98 -2.02
N ASP A 71 -5.84 20.83 -2.37
CA ASP A 71 -7.28 20.53 -2.21
C ASP A 71 -7.69 19.20 -2.87
N ASP A 72 -7.78 18.15 -2.05
CA ASP A 72 -8.04 16.78 -2.50
C ASP A 72 -9.49 16.54 -2.91
N PHE A 73 -10.42 17.34 -2.39
CA PHE A 73 -11.86 17.19 -2.63
C PHE A 73 -12.48 18.42 -3.31
N GLY A 74 -11.69 19.44 -3.62
CA GLY A 74 -12.15 20.60 -4.38
C GLY A 74 -13.23 21.37 -3.63
N GLY A 75 -14.27 21.77 -4.37
CA GLY A 75 -15.42 22.49 -3.82
C GLY A 75 -16.24 21.72 -2.77
N ASN A 76 -15.95 20.44 -2.54
CA ASN A 76 -16.57 19.64 -1.48
C ASN A 76 -15.91 19.85 -0.12
N THR A 77 -14.73 20.48 -0.05
CA THR A 77 -14.06 20.85 1.21
C THR A 77 -14.77 22.06 1.84
N VAL A 78 -15.31 21.91 3.06
CA VAL A 78 -16.15 22.94 3.72
C VAL A 78 -15.55 23.54 4.99
N THR A 79 -14.32 23.19 5.32
CA THR A 79 -13.59 23.70 6.48
C THR A 79 -12.14 24.03 6.11
N PRO A 80 -11.43 24.79 6.96
CA PRO A 80 -9.96 24.79 6.95
C PRO A 80 -9.40 23.38 7.14
N VAL A 81 -8.12 23.22 6.80
CA VAL A 81 -7.37 21.98 6.97
C VAL A 81 -6.48 22.10 8.19
N TYR A 82 -6.47 21.04 8.99
CA TYR A 82 -5.68 20.94 10.21
C TYR A 82 -4.74 19.75 10.09
N ARG A 83 -3.53 19.88 10.65
CA ARG A 83 -2.61 18.75 10.81
C ARG A 83 -2.51 18.37 12.28
N VAL A 84 -2.56 17.08 12.57
CA VAL A 84 -2.34 16.53 13.90
C VAL A 84 -1.17 15.55 13.85
N THR A 85 -0.17 15.76 14.68
CA THR A 85 1.00 14.87 14.81
C THR A 85 1.08 14.28 16.21
N GLY A 86 1.85 13.21 16.38
CA GLY A 86 2.07 12.60 17.70
C GLY A 86 1.05 11.54 18.08
N ILE A 87 0.19 11.11 17.15
CA ILE A 87 -0.79 10.05 17.41
C ILE A 87 -0.08 8.69 17.32
N PRO A 88 -0.17 7.81 18.32
CA PRO A 88 0.45 6.48 18.22
C PRO A 88 -0.14 5.66 17.07
N SER A 89 0.68 4.80 16.46
CA SER A 89 0.27 3.93 15.36
C SER A 89 -0.87 2.96 15.72
N GLY A 90 -0.99 2.62 17.00
CA GLY A 90 -2.04 1.77 17.55
C GLY A 90 -2.80 2.46 18.68
N THR A 91 -4.14 2.37 18.66
CA THR A 91 -5.02 2.86 19.72
C THR A 91 -5.94 1.75 20.22
N SER A 92 -6.53 1.92 21.42
CA SER A 92 -7.45 0.93 22.01
C SER A 92 -8.92 1.36 21.99
N ALA A 93 -9.21 2.59 21.60
CA ALA A 93 -10.56 3.17 21.55
C ALA A 93 -10.65 4.23 20.43
N PRO A 94 -11.86 4.51 19.91
CA PRO A 94 -12.05 5.58 18.95
C PRO A 94 -11.79 6.95 19.58
N MET A 95 -11.35 7.91 18.77
CA MET A 95 -11.21 9.32 19.15
C MET A 95 -12.35 10.13 18.54
N THR A 96 -12.69 11.26 19.14
CA THR A 96 -13.76 12.14 18.60
C THR A 96 -13.13 13.41 18.04
N VAL A 97 -13.53 13.79 16.83
CA VAL A 97 -13.14 15.05 16.22
C VAL A 97 -14.37 15.87 15.87
N ARG A 98 -14.32 17.16 16.20
CA ARG A 98 -15.35 18.15 15.89
C ARG A 98 -14.71 19.28 15.13
N ILE A 99 -15.22 19.59 13.94
CA ILE A 99 -14.71 20.68 13.10
C ILE A 99 -15.86 21.64 12.80
N LYS A 100 -15.61 22.92 13.05
CA LYS A 100 -16.57 23.97 12.75
C LYS A 100 -16.58 24.20 11.24
N TYR A 101 -17.77 24.22 10.66
CA TYR A 101 -17.95 24.49 9.23
C TYR A 101 -18.69 25.80 9.04
N ASP A 102 -18.43 26.46 7.91
CA ASP A 102 -19.15 27.64 7.49
C ASP A 102 -19.95 27.31 6.23
N GLY A 103 -21.20 27.80 6.16
CA GLY A 103 -22.07 27.63 4.99
C GLY A 103 -23.13 26.53 5.17
N SER A 104 -23.60 25.99 4.06
CA SER A 104 -24.62 24.94 4.02
C SER A 104 -24.00 23.58 3.72
N LEU A 105 -24.50 22.55 4.38
CA LEU A 105 -24.18 21.16 4.07
C LEU A 105 -25.22 20.60 3.11
N GLU A 106 -24.75 19.89 2.10
CA GLU A 106 -25.58 19.14 1.16
C GLU A 106 -25.16 17.66 1.19
N GLU A 107 -26.12 16.78 0.88
CA GLU A 107 -25.95 15.31 0.88
C GLU A 107 -25.29 14.75 2.18
N GLU A 108 -24.44 13.73 2.06
CA GLU A 108 -23.69 13.18 3.19
C GLU A 108 -22.43 14.03 3.46
N SER A 109 -22.08 14.17 4.75
CA SER A 109 -20.88 14.88 5.19
C SER A 109 -19.94 13.95 5.96
N TYR A 110 -18.65 14.23 5.85
CA TYR A 110 -17.58 13.40 6.40
C TYR A 110 -16.47 14.27 6.98
N ILE A 111 -15.74 13.73 7.95
CA ILE A 111 -14.42 14.22 8.30
C ILE A 111 -13.39 13.34 7.57
N ALA A 112 -12.62 13.97 6.70
CA ALA A 112 -11.51 13.36 5.99
C ALA A 112 -10.33 13.20 6.94
N LEU A 113 -9.92 11.94 7.14
CA LEU A 113 -8.72 11.53 7.87
C LEU A 113 -7.64 11.20 6.84
N GLY A 114 -6.90 12.23 6.44
CA GLY A 114 -5.79 12.14 5.50
C GLY A 114 -4.54 11.65 6.21
N GLU A 115 -4.05 10.48 5.84
CA GLU A 115 -2.78 9.98 6.35
C GLU A 115 -1.69 10.27 5.34
N VAL A 116 -0.79 11.14 5.73
CA VAL A 116 0.33 11.60 4.93
C VAL A 116 1.37 10.48 4.84
N SER A 117 1.82 10.20 3.64
CA SER A 117 2.86 9.23 3.36
C SER A 117 4.09 9.97 2.85
N GLU A 118 5.15 10.00 3.64
CA GLU A 118 6.46 10.54 3.23
C GLU A 118 7.12 9.70 2.11
N PHE A 119 6.58 8.52 1.80
CA PHE A 119 7.18 7.54 0.89
C PHE A 119 7.01 7.86 -0.60
N PHE A 120 6.07 8.70 -0.98
CA PHE A 120 5.77 8.96 -2.39
C PHE A 120 6.36 10.29 -2.86
N LYS A 121 7.69 10.45 -2.75
CA LYS A 121 8.37 11.48 -3.55
C LYS A 121 8.37 11.00 -5.01
N THR A 122 7.53 11.59 -5.84
CA THR A 122 7.31 11.24 -7.25
C THR A 122 8.52 11.59 -8.13
N GLY A 123 9.46 10.65 -8.28
CA GLY A 123 10.45 10.70 -9.35
C GLY A 123 9.85 10.15 -10.64
N GLU A 124 9.95 10.88 -11.75
CA GLU A 124 9.35 10.48 -13.03
C GLU A 124 9.93 9.18 -13.62
N ASP A 125 11.12 8.73 -13.23
CA ASP A 125 11.65 7.45 -13.68
C ASP A 125 12.73 6.92 -12.71
N GLY A 126 12.44 5.81 -12.04
CA GLY A 126 13.44 4.78 -11.66
C GLY A 126 14.61 5.12 -10.73
N GLY A 127 14.82 6.37 -10.30
CA GLY A 127 15.91 6.67 -9.36
C GLY A 127 16.47 8.08 -9.48
N GLN A 128 15.76 9.05 -8.93
CA GLN A 128 16.30 10.18 -8.16
C GLN A 128 15.10 10.88 -7.53
N ILE A 129 15.19 11.06 -6.21
CA ILE A 129 14.18 11.72 -5.39
C ILE A 129 13.90 13.09 -6.01
N PRO A 130 12.65 13.46 -6.34
CA PRO A 130 12.37 14.80 -6.81
C PRO A 130 12.73 15.81 -5.72
N GLU A 131 13.28 16.95 -6.14
CA GLU A 131 13.42 18.16 -5.32
C GLU A 131 12.05 18.82 -5.00
N THR A 132 10.93 18.23 -5.42
CA THR A 132 9.57 18.66 -5.07
C THR A 132 9.05 17.78 -3.92
N GLY A 133 9.20 18.26 -2.69
CA GLY A 133 8.73 17.58 -1.47
C GLY A 133 7.21 17.52 -1.33
N GLU A 134 6.48 17.13 -2.38
CA GLU A 134 5.02 16.97 -2.31
C GLU A 134 4.65 15.70 -1.54
N GLU A 135 3.93 15.89 -0.44
CA GLU A 135 3.34 14.84 0.35
C GLU A 135 2.18 14.16 -0.42
N VAL A 136 2.12 12.83 -0.34
CA VAL A 136 0.99 12.07 -0.88
C VAL A 136 0.12 11.58 0.26
N THR A 137 -1.18 11.87 0.17
CA THR A 137 -2.14 11.61 1.23
C THR A 137 -3.16 10.56 0.80
N THR A 138 -3.44 9.60 1.68
CA THR A 138 -4.54 8.64 1.53
C THR A 138 -5.61 8.92 2.57
N TYR A 139 -6.88 8.76 2.21
CA TYR A 139 -7.99 9.25 3.04
C TYR A 139 -8.87 8.12 3.53
N GLY A 140 -9.14 8.13 4.83
CA GLY A 140 -10.36 7.54 5.38
C GLY A 140 -11.42 8.63 5.50
N LEU A 141 -12.69 8.32 5.20
CA LEU A 141 -13.80 9.25 5.44
C LEU A 141 -14.60 8.79 6.65
N CYS A 142 -14.60 9.57 7.73
CA CYS A 142 -15.39 9.28 8.93
C CYS A 142 -16.77 9.93 8.78
N PRO A 143 -17.89 9.20 8.80
CA PRO A 143 -19.23 9.80 8.74
C PRO A 143 -19.37 10.88 9.79
N ALA A 144 -19.82 12.07 9.39
CA ALA A 144 -19.96 13.20 10.29
C ALA A 144 -21.43 13.54 10.51
N THR A 145 -21.78 13.87 11.75
CA THR A 145 -23.10 14.37 12.13
C THR A 145 -23.00 15.86 12.40
N GLU A 146 -23.96 16.63 11.88
CA GLU A 146 -24.06 18.06 12.16
C GLU A 146 -24.70 18.28 13.54
N SER A 147 -24.07 19.13 14.35
CA SER A 147 -24.65 19.63 15.59
C SER A 147 -24.13 21.02 15.92
N SER A 148 -25.03 22.01 15.85
CA SER A 148 -24.80 23.38 16.33
C SER A 148 -23.65 24.11 15.61
N GLY A 149 -23.52 23.92 14.30
CA GLY A 149 -22.44 24.52 13.49
C GLY A 149 -21.12 23.74 13.54
N TRP A 150 -21.15 22.51 14.06
CA TRP A 150 -20.03 21.59 14.09
C TRP A 150 -20.38 20.31 13.33
N LEU A 151 -19.43 19.81 12.56
CA LEU A 151 -19.42 18.43 12.09
C LEU A 151 -18.63 17.59 13.10
N GLU A 152 -19.24 16.52 13.58
CA GLU A 152 -18.67 15.62 14.57
C GLU A 152 -18.56 14.21 14.00
N ALA A 153 -17.37 13.61 14.11
CA ALA A 153 -17.12 12.24 13.68
C ALA A 153 -16.23 11.47 14.68
N GLU A 154 -16.36 10.15 14.65
CA GLU A 154 -15.45 9.24 15.35
C GLU A 154 -14.32 8.80 14.41
N ILE A 155 -13.09 9.04 14.83
CA ILE A 155 -11.90 8.41 14.26
C ILE A 155 -11.85 6.98 14.81
N PRO A 156 -11.88 5.95 13.95
CA PRO A 156 -11.91 4.57 14.39
C PRO A 156 -10.61 4.18 15.13
N VAL A 157 -10.67 3.04 15.82
CA VAL A 157 -9.49 2.41 16.43
C VAL A 157 -8.42 2.21 15.36
N LEU A 158 -7.19 2.65 15.67
CA LEU A 158 -6.03 2.46 14.81
C LEU A 158 -5.37 1.15 15.19
N TYR A 159 -5.25 0.25 14.22
CA TYR A 159 -4.60 -1.03 14.41
C TYR A 159 -3.18 -0.92 13.86
N GLY A 160 -2.23 -0.70 14.77
CA GLY A 160 -0.80 -0.65 14.48
C GLY A 160 -0.03 -1.46 15.50
N GLU A 161 0.88 -2.31 15.03
CA GLU A 161 1.84 -3.05 15.85
C GLU A 161 3.20 -2.33 15.89
N GLU A 162 4.03 -2.64 16.90
CA GLU A 162 5.45 -2.28 16.89
C GLU A 162 6.18 -3.13 15.85
N GLU A 163 6.92 -2.49 14.93
CA GLU A 163 7.53 -3.16 13.77
C GLU A 163 8.74 -4.05 14.12
N GLU A 164 8.93 -5.10 13.31
CA GLU A 164 10.16 -5.91 13.26
C GLU A 164 11.38 -5.04 12.93
N GLU A 165 12.52 -5.30 13.59
CA GLU A 165 13.75 -4.49 13.44
C GLU A 165 14.23 -4.36 12.00
N GLU A 166 13.96 -5.34 11.13
CA GLU A 166 14.42 -5.34 9.73
C GLU A 166 13.73 -4.30 8.84
N LEU A 167 12.53 -3.81 9.22
CA LEU A 167 11.78 -2.79 8.47
C LEU A 167 11.95 -1.37 9.05
N LYS A 168 12.62 -1.23 10.20
CA LYS A 168 12.92 0.07 10.83
C LYS A 168 13.95 0.85 10.00
N SER A 169 13.53 1.50 8.93
CA SER A 169 14.35 2.53 8.29
C SER A 169 14.32 3.83 9.11
N ALA A 170 15.36 4.66 9.00
CA ALA A 170 15.43 5.97 9.67
C ALA A 170 14.38 7.00 9.19
N LEU A 171 13.50 6.62 8.25
CA LEU A 171 12.37 7.42 7.75
C LEU A 171 11.05 7.14 8.48
N PHE A 172 11.03 6.19 9.42
CA PHE A 172 9.79 5.78 10.08
C PHE A 172 9.66 6.42 11.46
N TRP A 173 8.82 7.44 11.54
CA TRP A 173 8.36 7.98 12.82
C TRP A 173 7.33 7.00 13.43
N PRO A 174 7.45 6.64 14.72
CA PRO A 174 6.50 5.75 15.39
C PRO A 174 5.11 6.39 15.56
N GLU A 175 5.06 7.72 15.46
CA GLU A 175 3.86 8.53 15.58
C GLU A 175 3.35 8.95 14.20
N LEU A 176 2.04 8.93 14.04
CA LEU A 176 1.33 9.26 12.82
C LEU A 176 1.07 10.76 12.73
N SER A 177 1.07 11.25 11.49
CA SER A 177 0.62 12.58 11.10
C SER A 177 -0.65 12.46 10.26
N PHE A 178 -1.69 13.21 10.65
CA PHE A 178 -2.97 13.24 9.96
C PHE A 178 -3.35 14.64 9.52
N LEU A 179 -3.91 14.75 8.33
CA LEU A 179 -4.72 15.87 7.89
C LEU A 179 -6.18 15.62 8.28
N LEU A 180 -6.82 16.64 8.86
CA LEU A 180 -8.21 16.63 9.30
C LEU A 180 -8.94 17.83 8.72
N TYR A 181 -10.03 17.57 8.01
CA TYR A 181 -10.95 18.59 7.50
C TYR A 181 -12.28 17.95 7.15
N ALA A 182 -13.33 18.75 7.04
CA ALA A 182 -14.65 18.24 6.68
C ALA A 182 -14.94 18.41 5.19
N VAL A 183 -15.61 17.41 4.63
CA VAL A 183 -16.10 17.40 3.26
C VAL A 183 -17.62 17.16 3.25
N SER A 184 -18.33 17.79 2.34
CA SER A 184 -19.79 17.65 2.14
C SER A 184 -20.12 17.40 0.68
N ASP A 185 -21.40 17.22 0.35
CA ASP A 185 -21.87 16.95 -1.01
C ASP A 185 -21.23 15.65 -1.57
N MET A 186 -21.21 14.64 -0.71
CA MET A 186 -20.64 13.33 -0.96
C MET A 186 -21.74 12.27 -1.11
N ASN A 187 -21.50 11.31 -2.00
CA ASN A 187 -22.33 10.15 -2.22
C ASN A 187 -21.66 8.85 -1.76
N THR A 188 -22.49 7.89 -1.37
CA THR A 188 -22.06 6.52 -1.05
C THR A 188 -22.71 5.51 -2.00
N HIS A 189 -21.90 4.65 -2.61
CA HIS A 189 -22.34 3.45 -3.32
C HIS A 189 -21.88 2.20 -2.59
N SER A 190 -22.75 1.22 -2.41
CA SER A 190 -22.40 -0.07 -1.81
C SER A 190 -22.34 -1.15 -2.88
N ALA A 191 -21.14 -1.66 -3.14
CA ALA A 191 -20.91 -2.88 -3.92
C ALA A 191 -21.17 -4.11 -3.04
N ALA A 192 -20.98 -5.33 -3.59
CA ALA A 192 -21.15 -6.54 -2.80
C ALA A 192 -20.17 -6.57 -1.62
N TYR A 193 -18.89 -6.34 -1.90
CA TYR A 193 -17.81 -6.45 -0.91
C TYR A 193 -17.19 -5.11 -0.48
N PHE A 194 -17.48 -4.02 -1.20
CA PHE A 194 -16.86 -2.71 -0.99
C PHE A 194 -17.89 -1.59 -0.77
N LYS A 195 -17.48 -0.53 -0.09
CA LYS A 195 -18.20 0.76 -0.05
C LYS A 195 -17.39 1.78 -0.81
N ILE A 196 -18.01 2.55 -1.69
CA ILE A 196 -17.36 3.60 -2.48
C ILE A 196 -17.95 4.94 -2.05
N ARG A 197 -17.09 5.88 -1.64
CA ARG A 197 -17.46 7.25 -1.29
C ARG A 197 -16.82 8.22 -2.27
N TYR A 198 -17.60 9.17 -2.76
CA TYR A 198 -17.19 10.01 -3.88
C TYR A 198 -17.94 11.34 -3.90
N PRO A 199 -17.33 12.44 -4.40
CA PRO A 199 -18.03 13.71 -4.65
C PRO A 199 -19.24 13.55 -5.57
N SER A 200 -20.34 14.25 -5.30
CA SER A 200 -21.60 14.15 -6.05
C SER A 200 -21.47 14.47 -7.55
N GLY A 201 -20.50 15.30 -7.92
CA GLY A 201 -20.20 15.66 -9.31
C GLY A 201 -19.56 14.55 -10.16
N ILE A 202 -19.35 13.34 -9.62
CA ILE A 202 -18.79 12.20 -10.34
C ILE A 202 -19.91 11.33 -10.92
N SER A 203 -19.71 10.87 -12.16
CA SER A 203 -20.70 10.05 -12.86
C SER A 203 -21.03 8.74 -12.13
N GLY A 204 -22.30 8.56 -11.77
CA GLY A 204 -22.79 7.32 -11.17
C GLY A 204 -22.56 6.07 -12.04
N GLN A 205 -22.49 6.20 -13.37
CA GLN A 205 -22.15 5.09 -14.26
C GLN A 205 -20.70 4.63 -14.08
N LYS A 206 -19.77 5.57 -13.89
CA LYS A 206 -18.35 5.26 -13.61
C LYS A 206 -18.19 4.59 -12.25
N ILE A 207 -18.96 5.02 -11.25
CA ILE A 207 -18.98 4.39 -9.93
C ILE A 207 -19.53 2.96 -10.00
N GLN A 208 -20.60 2.73 -10.76
CA GLN A 208 -21.12 1.37 -11.00
C GLN A 208 -20.10 0.47 -11.71
N GLN A 209 -19.36 1.03 -12.67
CA GLN A 209 -18.29 0.29 -13.36
C GLN A 209 -17.16 -0.07 -12.39
N LEU A 210 -16.70 0.87 -11.56
CA LEU A 210 -15.70 0.63 -10.53
C LEU A 210 -16.16 -0.45 -9.53
N ALA A 211 -17.40 -0.38 -9.06
CA ALA A 211 -18.00 -1.39 -8.19
C ALA A 211 -17.97 -2.79 -8.82
N GLY A 212 -18.35 -2.90 -10.10
CA GLY A 212 -18.29 -4.16 -10.84
C GLY A 212 -16.88 -4.73 -10.91
N TYR A 213 -15.86 -3.91 -11.19
CA TYR A 213 -14.48 -4.38 -11.26
C TYR A 213 -13.91 -4.82 -9.91
N LEU A 214 -14.30 -4.18 -8.81
CA LEU A 214 -13.91 -4.60 -7.46
C LEU A 214 -14.56 -5.93 -7.07
N ASP A 215 -15.85 -6.11 -7.38
CA ASP A 215 -16.56 -7.35 -7.09
C ASP A 215 -16.05 -8.51 -7.98
N ASP A 216 -15.76 -8.26 -9.26
CA ASP A 216 -15.12 -9.24 -10.16
C ASP A 216 -13.75 -9.66 -9.64
N ALA A 217 -12.94 -8.71 -9.17
CA ALA A 217 -11.63 -8.99 -8.60
C ALA A 217 -11.71 -9.82 -7.31
N MET A 218 -12.70 -9.56 -6.46
CA MET A 218 -12.94 -10.38 -5.26
C MET A 218 -13.38 -11.79 -5.65
N GLN A 219 -14.22 -11.93 -6.68
CA GLN A 219 -14.62 -13.24 -7.19
C GLN A 219 -13.41 -14.05 -7.68
N ALA A 220 -12.47 -13.41 -8.38
CA ALA A 220 -11.22 -14.06 -8.77
C ALA A 220 -10.43 -14.59 -7.55
N CYS A 221 -10.37 -13.84 -6.45
CA CYS A 221 -9.73 -14.31 -5.21
C CYS A 221 -10.43 -15.53 -4.59
N PHE A 222 -11.76 -15.62 -4.68
CA PHE A 222 -12.51 -16.81 -4.24
C PHE A 222 -12.27 -18.03 -5.13
N ASP A 223 -12.14 -17.82 -6.43
CA ASP A 223 -11.88 -18.88 -7.40
C ASP A 223 -10.48 -19.48 -7.18
N MET A 224 -9.50 -18.63 -6.83
CA MET A 224 -8.13 -19.02 -6.44
C MET A 224 -8.01 -19.57 -5.01
N LYS A 225 -9.12 -19.71 -4.27
CA LYS A 225 -9.17 -20.18 -2.87
C LYS A 225 -8.27 -19.39 -1.90
N LEU A 226 -7.91 -18.16 -2.26
CA LEU A 226 -7.14 -17.25 -1.40
C LEU A 226 -7.96 -16.82 -0.19
N THR A 227 -9.29 -16.76 -0.35
CA THR A 227 -10.24 -16.55 0.74
C THR A 227 -11.57 -17.22 0.38
N THR A 228 -12.52 -17.23 1.32
CA THR A 228 -13.86 -17.80 1.12
C THR A 228 -14.92 -16.72 1.17
N LYS A 229 -16.02 -16.95 0.45
CA LYS A 229 -17.16 -16.03 0.46
C LYS A 229 -17.77 -15.93 1.85
N GLU A 230 -17.98 -17.06 2.52
CA GLU A 230 -18.53 -17.13 3.87
C GLU A 230 -17.63 -16.37 4.86
N GLY A 231 -16.32 -16.53 4.71
CA GLY A 231 -15.32 -15.83 5.51
C GLY A 231 -15.36 -14.31 5.32
N MET A 232 -15.42 -13.86 4.07
CA MET A 232 -15.51 -12.44 3.74
C MET A 232 -16.84 -11.83 4.19
N ASP A 233 -17.97 -12.52 3.97
CA ASP A 233 -19.30 -12.09 4.41
C ASP A 233 -19.36 -11.96 5.94
N ALA A 234 -18.77 -12.91 6.68
CA ALA A 234 -18.65 -12.84 8.13
C ALA A 234 -17.81 -11.63 8.59
N GLY A 235 -16.68 -11.35 7.91
CA GLY A 235 -15.87 -10.16 8.16
C GLY A 235 -16.64 -8.86 7.93
N ILE A 236 -17.36 -8.78 6.81
CA ILE A 236 -18.20 -7.63 6.47
C ILE A 236 -19.31 -7.43 7.49
N GLN A 237 -19.92 -8.51 7.98
CA GLN A 237 -20.95 -8.43 9.02
C GLN A 237 -20.38 -7.94 10.35
N LEU A 238 -19.16 -8.35 10.69
CA LEU A 238 -18.51 -7.98 11.94
C LEU A 238 -18.01 -6.52 11.94
N SER A 239 -17.44 -6.08 10.82
CA SER A 239 -16.62 -4.87 10.78
C SER A 239 -17.04 -3.86 9.72
N GLY A 240 -17.85 -4.27 8.75
CA GLY A 240 -18.25 -3.48 7.60
C GLY A 240 -17.41 -3.76 6.35
N ARG A 241 -17.72 -3.04 5.28
CA ARG A 241 -16.99 -3.14 4.00
C ARG A 241 -15.78 -2.19 4.01
N PRO A 242 -14.65 -2.57 3.39
CA PRO A 242 -13.60 -1.63 3.06
C PRO A 242 -14.15 -0.44 2.29
N THR A 243 -13.57 0.73 2.53
CA THR A 243 -14.00 1.95 1.86
C THR A 243 -12.99 2.32 0.78
N VAL A 244 -13.48 2.44 -0.45
CA VAL A 244 -12.79 3.09 -1.56
C VAL A 244 -13.24 4.55 -1.59
N VAL A 245 -12.28 5.47 -1.53
CA VAL A 245 -12.51 6.91 -1.58
C VAL A 245 -12.08 7.42 -2.95
N VAL A 246 -13.02 8.00 -3.69
CA VAL A 246 -12.70 8.76 -4.90
C VAL A 246 -12.39 10.18 -4.49
N THR A 247 -11.16 10.64 -4.71
CA THR A 247 -10.77 12.02 -4.45
C THR A 247 -11.12 12.90 -5.64
N GLY A 248 -11.31 14.19 -5.39
CA GLY A 248 -11.52 15.21 -6.42
C GLY A 248 -10.25 15.58 -7.19
N LYS A 249 -9.08 15.04 -6.82
CA LYS A 249 -7.80 15.32 -7.50
C LYS A 249 -7.79 14.84 -8.94
N ASN A 250 -7.04 15.54 -9.78
CA ASN A 250 -6.66 15.10 -11.11
C ASN A 250 -5.19 14.62 -11.07
N LEU A 251 -4.98 13.36 -10.65
CA LEU A 251 -3.67 12.72 -10.66
C LEU A 251 -3.57 11.72 -11.82
N THR A 252 -2.36 11.51 -12.31
CA THR A 252 -2.08 10.55 -13.39
C THR A 252 -0.96 9.60 -12.99
N GLY A 253 -0.91 8.44 -13.64
CA GLY A 253 0.11 7.42 -13.35
C GLY A 253 -0.09 6.76 -11.98
N ASN A 254 1.00 6.38 -11.33
CA ASN A 254 0.97 5.59 -10.10
C ASN A 254 0.36 6.32 -8.89
N SER A 255 0.45 7.66 -8.83
CA SER A 255 -0.15 8.46 -7.75
C SER A 255 -1.68 8.58 -7.86
N ALA A 256 -2.25 8.18 -8.99
CA ALA A 256 -3.69 8.23 -9.24
C ALA A 256 -4.45 7.07 -8.57
N TYR A 257 -3.71 6.06 -8.10
CA TYR A 257 -4.18 4.78 -7.60
C TYR A 257 -3.42 4.44 -6.30
N LEU A 258 -3.86 4.98 -5.17
CA LEU A 258 -3.16 4.82 -3.90
C LEU A 258 -3.87 3.80 -3.02
N VAL A 259 -3.12 2.86 -2.46
CA VAL A 259 -3.62 1.94 -1.44
C VAL A 259 -2.73 2.04 -0.22
N LYS A 260 -3.35 2.29 0.93
CA LYS A 260 -2.68 2.26 2.21
C LYS A 260 -3.32 1.21 3.11
N MET A 261 -2.49 0.31 3.60
CA MET A 261 -2.88 -0.71 4.55
C MET A 261 -2.56 -0.24 5.98
N PRO A 262 -3.35 -0.64 6.99
CA PRO A 262 -2.95 -0.47 8.39
C PRO A 262 -1.63 -1.19 8.69
N ARG A 263 -0.90 -0.73 9.71
CA ARG A 263 0.34 -1.41 10.13
C ARG A 263 -0.01 -2.73 10.82
N MET A 264 0.46 -3.84 10.25
CA MET A 264 0.19 -5.18 10.78
C MET A 264 1.39 -6.09 10.50
N GLY A 265 1.77 -6.90 11.49
CA GLY A 265 2.79 -7.93 11.34
C GLY A 265 2.31 -9.14 10.55
N ARG A 266 3.28 -9.98 10.17
CA ARG A 266 3.03 -11.23 9.43
C ARG A 266 2.34 -12.26 10.34
N LEU A 267 1.51 -13.15 9.76
CA LEU A 267 1.11 -14.37 10.46
C LEU A 267 2.33 -15.30 10.66
N THR A 268 2.42 -15.92 11.81
CA THR A 268 3.44 -16.89 12.19
C THR A 268 2.86 -18.31 12.21
N LYS A 269 3.74 -19.32 12.28
CA LYS A 269 3.34 -20.73 12.39
C LYS A 269 2.47 -21.06 13.61
N ASP A 270 2.50 -20.20 14.63
CA ASP A 270 1.74 -20.37 15.87
C ASP A 270 0.31 -19.79 15.76
N ASP A 271 0.02 -19.05 14.69
CA ASP A 271 -1.31 -18.56 14.41
C ASP A 271 -2.21 -19.70 13.92
N ASP A 272 -3.32 -19.92 14.61
CA ASP A 272 -4.33 -20.85 14.11
C ASP A 272 -4.91 -20.32 12.79
N GLY A 273 -5.33 -21.20 11.89
CA GLY A 273 -5.87 -20.80 10.58
C GLY A 273 -7.10 -19.88 10.64
N MET A 274 -7.59 -19.52 11.83
CA MET A 274 -8.69 -18.60 12.08
C MET A 274 -8.21 -17.16 12.40
N VAL A 275 -6.92 -16.94 12.70
CA VAL A 275 -6.36 -15.60 12.98
C VAL A 275 -6.56 -14.64 11.80
N MET A 276 -6.60 -15.15 10.57
CA MET A 276 -6.97 -14.37 9.39
C MET A 276 -8.36 -13.70 9.55
N PHE A 277 -9.34 -14.41 10.11
CA PHE A 277 -10.67 -13.85 10.37
C PHE A 277 -10.67 -12.84 11.52
N ALA A 278 -9.80 -13.03 12.52
CA ALA A 278 -9.59 -12.05 13.59
C ALA A 278 -8.91 -10.77 13.09
N ARG A 279 -8.28 -10.80 11.90
CA ARG A 279 -7.68 -9.66 11.19
C ARG A 279 -8.66 -8.92 10.25
N LEU A 280 -9.90 -9.40 10.11
CA LEU A 280 -10.91 -8.75 9.26
C LEU A 280 -11.39 -7.38 9.76
N PRO A 281 -11.41 -7.04 11.06
CA PRO A 281 -11.67 -5.67 11.49
C PRO A 281 -10.68 -4.66 10.90
N GLN A 282 -9.42 -5.03 10.81
CA GLN A 282 -8.34 -4.23 10.23
C GLN A 282 -8.51 -4.07 8.71
N TYR A 283 -9.17 -5.03 8.04
CA TYR A 283 -9.54 -4.95 6.63
C TYR A 283 -10.39 -3.71 6.31
N THR A 284 -11.17 -3.23 7.26
CA THR A 284 -11.99 -2.00 7.08
C THR A 284 -11.19 -0.71 7.23
N GLY A 285 -10.01 -0.79 7.84
CA GLY A 285 -9.04 0.30 7.92
C GLY A 285 -8.20 0.47 6.65
N ILE A 286 -8.35 -0.41 5.65
CA ILE A 286 -7.69 -0.27 4.35
C ILE A 286 -8.26 0.95 3.63
N LYS A 287 -7.38 1.88 3.27
CA LYS A 287 -7.71 3.10 2.54
C LYS A 287 -7.32 2.90 1.08
N VAL A 288 -8.33 2.82 0.22
CA VAL A 288 -8.12 2.78 -1.23
C VAL A 288 -8.55 4.12 -1.79
N ASN A 289 -7.64 4.85 -2.41
CA ASN A 289 -7.88 6.17 -2.97
C ASN A 289 -7.69 6.13 -4.49
N ILE A 290 -8.69 6.62 -5.22
CA ILE A 290 -8.62 6.80 -6.66
C ILE A 290 -8.89 8.27 -7.01
N SER A 291 -8.05 8.85 -7.85
CA SER A 291 -8.27 10.21 -8.34
C SER A 291 -9.43 10.29 -9.34
N ARG A 292 -10.06 11.46 -9.46
CA ARG A 292 -11.16 11.68 -10.41
C ARG A 292 -10.73 11.41 -11.85
N SER A 293 -9.58 11.94 -12.26
CA SER A 293 -9.02 11.73 -13.61
C SER A 293 -8.75 10.25 -13.90
N ALA A 294 -8.19 9.50 -12.94
CA ALA A 294 -8.03 8.04 -13.11
C ALA A 294 -9.38 7.34 -13.36
N LEU A 295 -10.41 7.67 -12.60
CA LEU A 295 -11.72 7.05 -12.77
C LEU A 295 -12.40 7.45 -14.10
N GLU A 296 -12.34 8.73 -14.45
CA GLU A 296 -13.07 9.28 -15.59
C GLU A 296 -12.35 9.04 -16.92
N GLU A 297 -11.02 9.13 -16.94
CA GLU A 297 -10.20 9.16 -18.16
C GLU A 297 -9.46 7.85 -18.44
N ALA A 298 -9.17 7.02 -17.44
CA ALA A 298 -8.39 5.81 -17.68
C ALA A 298 -9.14 4.81 -18.59
N PRO A 299 -8.40 4.09 -19.45
CA PRO A 299 -8.94 2.95 -20.18
C PRO A 299 -9.59 1.93 -19.23
N ALA A 300 -10.70 1.34 -19.67
CA ALA A 300 -11.48 0.40 -18.85
C ALA A 300 -10.66 -0.81 -18.36
N ASN A 301 -9.74 -1.29 -19.19
CA ASN A 301 -8.80 -2.36 -18.83
C ASN A 301 -7.79 -1.92 -17.77
N GLU A 302 -7.29 -0.68 -17.80
CA GLU A 302 -6.36 -0.18 -16.77
C GLU A 302 -7.05 -0.05 -15.40
N LEU A 303 -8.27 0.49 -15.37
CA LEU A 303 -9.06 0.57 -14.14
C LEU A 303 -9.36 -0.84 -13.59
N LYS A 304 -9.76 -1.77 -14.47
CA LYS A 304 -9.97 -3.17 -14.09
C LYS A 304 -8.70 -3.81 -13.53
N ALA A 305 -7.56 -3.56 -14.15
CA ALA A 305 -6.24 -4.00 -13.72
C ALA A 305 -5.92 -3.52 -12.30
N ALA A 306 -6.09 -2.22 -12.03
CA ALA A 306 -5.87 -1.63 -10.72
C ALA A 306 -6.74 -2.32 -9.65
N CYS A 307 -8.03 -2.54 -9.92
CA CYS A 307 -8.92 -3.26 -9.00
C CYS A 307 -8.42 -4.68 -8.68
N HIS A 308 -7.98 -5.45 -9.68
CA HIS A 308 -7.47 -6.81 -9.44
C HIS A 308 -6.21 -6.82 -8.59
N MET A 309 -5.30 -5.89 -8.84
CA MET A 309 -4.07 -5.74 -8.03
C MET A 309 -4.39 -5.38 -6.59
N TRP A 310 -5.30 -4.41 -6.38
CA TRP A 310 -5.69 -3.96 -5.05
C TRP A 310 -6.38 -5.06 -4.27
N VAL A 311 -7.40 -5.71 -4.83
CA VAL A 311 -8.15 -6.75 -4.12
C VAL A 311 -7.26 -7.95 -3.82
N TYR A 312 -6.38 -8.34 -4.74
CA TYR A 312 -5.36 -9.36 -4.46
C TYR A 312 -4.48 -8.95 -3.28
N ARG A 313 -3.93 -7.73 -3.29
CA ARG A 313 -3.07 -7.22 -2.19
C ARG A 313 -3.83 -7.17 -0.86
N MET A 314 -5.09 -6.75 -0.88
CA MET A 314 -5.95 -6.70 0.31
C MET A 314 -6.15 -8.10 0.91
N VAL A 315 -6.35 -9.12 0.08
CA VAL A 315 -6.43 -10.51 0.57
C VAL A 315 -5.07 -11.02 1.07
N TYR A 316 -3.99 -10.71 0.35
CA TYR A 316 -2.63 -11.06 0.77
C TYR A 316 -2.22 -10.40 2.10
N PHE A 317 -2.68 -9.16 2.33
CA PHE A 317 -2.46 -8.40 3.57
C PHE A 317 -2.97 -9.14 4.80
N LEU A 318 -4.07 -9.88 4.69
CA LEU A 318 -4.61 -10.64 5.80
C LEU A 318 -3.64 -11.75 6.28
N TYR A 319 -2.72 -12.17 5.42
CA TYR A 319 -1.70 -13.18 5.71
C TYR A 319 -0.36 -12.58 6.14
N PHE A 320 0.11 -11.55 5.42
CA PHE A 320 1.48 -11.04 5.57
C PHE A 320 1.58 -9.64 6.15
N GLY A 321 0.45 -9.01 6.47
CA GLY A 321 0.42 -7.64 6.94
C GLY A 321 0.97 -6.68 5.88
N ASP A 322 1.70 -5.65 6.33
CA ASP A 322 2.20 -4.60 5.44
C ASP A 322 3.38 -5.04 4.55
N HIS A 323 4.01 -6.16 4.88
CA HIS A 323 5.13 -6.70 4.14
C HIS A 323 4.69 -7.28 2.78
N MET A 324 5.38 -6.85 1.73
CA MET A 324 5.27 -7.40 0.39
C MET A 324 6.56 -8.09 -0.01
N ASP A 325 6.54 -9.42 -0.05
CA ASP A 325 7.62 -10.17 -0.69
C ASP A 325 7.50 -10.14 -2.23
N TRP A 326 8.51 -10.68 -2.91
CA TRP A 326 8.54 -10.70 -4.36
C TRP A 326 7.41 -11.52 -4.99
N PHE A 327 6.94 -12.58 -4.33
CA PHE A 327 5.92 -13.47 -4.88
C PHE A 327 4.55 -12.78 -4.85
N ALA A 328 4.24 -12.06 -3.78
CA ALA A 328 3.07 -11.20 -3.67
C ALA A 328 3.01 -10.18 -4.81
N TYR A 329 4.12 -9.48 -5.05
CA TYR A 329 4.20 -8.45 -6.09
C TYR A 329 4.12 -9.07 -7.50
N ALA A 330 4.83 -10.16 -7.75
CA ALA A 330 4.81 -10.87 -9.03
C ALA A 330 3.41 -11.43 -9.34
N SER A 331 2.72 -11.94 -8.32
CA SER A 331 1.33 -12.40 -8.43
C SER A 331 0.37 -11.27 -8.75
N ALA A 332 0.51 -10.11 -8.11
CA ALA A 332 -0.32 -8.95 -8.43
C ALA A 332 -0.12 -8.48 -9.88
N LEU A 333 1.12 -8.45 -10.38
CA LEU A 333 1.40 -8.18 -11.80
C LEU A 333 0.72 -9.20 -12.72
N TYR A 334 0.67 -10.48 -12.30
CA TYR A 334 -0.03 -11.50 -13.07
C TYR A 334 -1.53 -11.36 -13.07
N MET A 335 -2.15 -10.99 -11.94
CA MET A 335 -3.59 -10.73 -11.89
C MET A 335 -3.98 -9.59 -12.83
N LYS A 336 -3.11 -8.58 -12.96
CA LYS A 336 -3.25 -7.49 -13.93
C LYS A 336 -3.35 -8.02 -15.37
N GLU A 337 -2.43 -8.87 -15.78
CA GLU A 337 -2.43 -9.44 -17.13
C GLU A 337 -3.60 -10.42 -17.31
N LYS A 338 -3.76 -11.39 -16.41
CA LYS A 338 -4.75 -12.47 -16.53
C LYS A 338 -6.17 -11.95 -16.65
N PHE A 339 -6.55 -10.96 -15.84
CA PHE A 339 -7.94 -10.52 -15.75
C PHE A 339 -8.25 -9.24 -16.52
N ALA A 340 -7.23 -8.43 -16.84
CA ALA A 340 -7.42 -7.18 -17.56
C ALA A 340 -6.65 -7.08 -18.89
N GLY A 341 -5.79 -8.05 -19.21
CA GLY A 341 -5.01 -8.05 -20.44
C GLY A 341 -3.95 -6.95 -20.49
N VAL A 342 -3.53 -6.42 -19.34
CA VAL A 342 -2.52 -5.36 -19.26
C VAL A 342 -1.21 -5.94 -18.73
N THR A 343 -0.20 -6.01 -19.60
CA THR A 343 1.14 -6.47 -19.26
C THR A 343 2.05 -5.29 -18.93
N GLU A 344 2.75 -5.33 -17.79
CA GLU A 344 3.68 -4.27 -17.34
C GLU A 344 5.16 -4.56 -17.66
N TYR A 345 5.43 -5.49 -18.58
CA TYR A 345 6.80 -5.77 -18.96
C TYR A 345 7.37 -4.64 -19.82
N ALA A 346 8.32 -3.88 -19.26
CA ALA A 346 9.11 -2.89 -19.96
C ALA A 346 10.56 -3.40 -20.13
N PRO A 347 10.92 -3.95 -21.31
CA PRO A 347 12.25 -4.53 -21.57
C PRO A 347 13.41 -3.55 -21.34
N ALA A 348 13.13 -2.25 -21.46
CA ALA A 348 14.09 -1.16 -21.33
C ALA A 348 14.67 -0.99 -19.92
N PHE A 349 13.99 -1.50 -18.87
CA PHE A 349 14.52 -1.46 -17.51
C PHE A 349 15.58 -2.54 -17.25
N PHE A 350 15.60 -3.62 -18.04
CA PHE A 350 16.46 -4.81 -17.86
C PHE A 350 17.92 -4.79 -18.42
N PRO A 351 18.41 -3.81 -19.21
CA PRO A 351 19.82 -3.77 -19.60
C PRO A 351 20.78 -3.43 -18.44
N SER A 352 20.30 -2.72 -17.41
CA SER A 352 21.11 -2.21 -16.29
C SER A 352 20.92 -2.98 -14.97
N VAL A 353 19.76 -3.60 -14.75
CA VAL A 353 19.56 -4.56 -13.64
C VAL A 353 20.08 -5.93 -14.08
N GLY A 354 21.31 -6.25 -13.67
CA GLY A 354 21.87 -7.59 -13.82
C GLY A 354 20.83 -8.64 -13.43
N MET A 355 20.55 -9.54 -14.36
CA MET A 355 19.39 -10.43 -14.31
C MET A 355 19.37 -11.23 -13.00
N SER A 356 18.32 -11.04 -12.21
CA SER A 356 17.93 -12.04 -11.23
C SER A 356 17.33 -13.20 -12.03
N PRO A 357 18.01 -14.37 -12.09
CA PRO A 357 18.43 -15.10 -10.90
C PRO A 357 19.77 -15.84 -11.09
N PHE A 358 20.92 -15.27 -10.71
CA PHE A 358 22.20 -16.02 -10.75
C PHE A 358 22.98 -16.07 -9.44
N ARG A 359 22.28 -15.97 -8.31
CA ARG A 359 22.77 -16.50 -7.04
C ARG A 359 21.65 -17.23 -6.28
N GLY A 360 21.13 -18.31 -6.88
CA GLY A 360 20.33 -19.31 -6.17
C GLY A 360 18.84 -19.02 -5.99
N MET A 361 18.17 -18.35 -6.93
CA MET A 361 16.74 -17.96 -6.84
C MET A 361 16.37 -17.06 -5.66
N GLU A 362 17.34 -16.70 -4.82
CA GLU A 362 17.23 -15.63 -3.84
C GLU A 362 17.59 -14.31 -4.52
N ALA A 363 16.87 -13.25 -4.17
CA ALA A 363 17.09 -11.91 -4.70
C ALA A 363 18.58 -11.54 -4.61
N GLY A 364 19.09 -10.78 -5.60
CA GLY A 364 20.47 -10.30 -5.66
C GLY A 364 20.81 -9.28 -4.57
N LYS A 365 20.56 -9.60 -3.30
CA LYS A 365 20.77 -8.80 -2.09
C LYS A 365 22.19 -8.22 -2.03
N GLU A 366 23.15 -8.94 -2.62
CA GLU A 366 24.54 -8.49 -2.73
C GLU A 366 24.80 -7.43 -3.82
N LEU A 367 23.99 -7.39 -4.89
CA LEU A 367 24.08 -6.40 -5.98
C LEU A 367 23.27 -5.14 -5.70
N TYR A 368 22.24 -5.23 -4.85
CA TYR A 368 21.40 -4.11 -4.45
C TYR A 368 21.51 -3.89 -2.92
N PRO A 369 22.65 -3.34 -2.42
CA PRO A 369 22.84 -3.04 -0.99
C PRO A 369 21.91 -1.93 -0.44
N TRP A 370 20.86 -1.56 -1.17
CA TRP A 370 19.90 -0.54 -0.77
C TRP A 370 18.73 -1.22 -0.07
N GLY A 371 18.85 -1.37 1.25
CA GLY A 371 17.77 -1.83 2.14
C GLY A 371 16.64 -0.81 2.33
N ALA A 372 16.44 0.11 1.39
CA ALA A 372 15.33 1.06 1.46
C ALA A 372 14.04 0.33 1.07
N ALA A 373 13.15 0.14 2.03
CA ALA A 373 11.75 -0.14 1.75
C ALA A 373 11.16 1.03 0.97
N MET A 374 10.33 0.72 -0.02
CA MET A 374 9.58 1.73 -0.76
C MET A 374 8.09 1.40 -0.70
N ALA A 375 7.26 2.44 -0.65
CA ALA A 375 5.83 2.26 -0.82
C ALA A 375 5.56 1.74 -2.23
N SER A 376 4.70 0.73 -2.29
CA SER A 376 4.24 0.13 -3.53
C SER A 376 2.99 0.86 -4.05
N ASN A 377 2.91 1.06 -5.37
CA ASN A 377 1.69 1.52 -6.05
C ASN A 377 0.51 0.53 -5.91
N ILE A 378 0.79 -0.69 -5.42
CA ILE A 378 -0.22 -1.72 -5.18
C ILE A 378 -0.60 -1.82 -3.70
N GLY A 379 0.05 -1.03 -2.84
CA GLY A 379 -0.16 -0.95 -1.40
C GLY A 379 0.90 -1.67 -0.56
N GLY A 380 1.30 -1.04 0.54
CA GLY A 380 2.26 -1.52 1.52
C GLY A 380 3.74 -1.36 1.14
N CYS A 381 4.62 -2.00 1.91
CA CYS A 381 6.06 -1.82 1.83
C CYS A 381 6.75 -3.01 1.15
N ILE A 382 7.53 -2.73 0.11
CA ILE A 382 8.37 -3.72 -0.57
C ILE A 382 9.82 -3.24 -0.56
N LEU A 383 10.77 -4.15 -0.34
CA LEU A 383 12.18 -3.82 -0.51
C LEU A 383 12.49 -3.64 -2.00
N HIS A 384 13.31 -2.64 -2.32
CA HIS A 384 13.60 -2.30 -3.71
C HIS A 384 14.09 -3.50 -4.55
N HIS A 385 14.92 -4.37 -3.95
CA HIS A 385 15.41 -5.58 -4.60
C HIS A 385 14.33 -6.64 -4.79
N GLU A 386 13.37 -6.76 -3.87
CA GLU A 386 12.23 -7.68 -4.00
C GLU A 386 11.29 -7.23 -5.11
N LYS A 387 11.07 -5.91 -5.27
CA LYS A 387 10.28 -5.36 -6.38
C LYS A 387 10.87 -5.74 -7.74
N TYR A 388 12.17 -5.53 -7.96
CA TYR A 388 12.80 -5.91 -9.23
C TYR A 388 12.83 -7.42 -9.42
N HIS A 389 13.06 -8.17 -8.34
CA HIS A 389 12.98 -9.62 -8.38
C HIS A 389 11.58 -10.07 -8.80
N ALA A 390 10.53 -9.44 -8.29
CA ALA A 390 9.15 -9.72 -8.66
C ALA A 390 8.84 -9.44 -10.13
N ILE A 391 9.30 -8.31 -10.68
CA ILE A 391 9.14 -7.99 -12.11
C ILE A 391 9.83 -9.07 -12.96
N GLY A 392 10.98 -9.57 -12.51
CA GLY A 392 11.64 -10.70 -13.12
C GLY A 392 10.84 -12.00 -12.98
N MET A 393 10.41 -12.35 -11.78
CA MET A 393 9.74 -13.63 -11.49
C MET A 393 8.27 -13.66 -11.93
N TYR A 394 7.74 -12.56 -12.46
CA TYR A 394 6.38 -12.46 -12.97
C TYR A 394 5.99 -13.59 -13.96
N PRO A 395 6.79 -13.94 -14.99
CA PRO A 395 6.48 -15.05 -15.89
C PRO A 395 6.48 -16.43 -15.20
N PHE A 396 7.19 -16.58 -14.08
CA PHE A 396 7.18 -17.82 -13.30
C PHE A 396 5.84 -18.00 -12.58
N VAL A 397 5.29 -16.93 -12.00
CA VAL A 397 3.95 -16.97 -11.39
C VAL A 397 2.88 -17.28 -12.43
N LYS A 398 2.99 -16.68 -13.61
CA LYS A 398 2.16 -17.00 -14.77
C LYS A 398 2.25 -18.48 -15.17
N TYR A 399 3.45 -19.03 -15.22
CA TYR A 399 3.67 -20.44 -15.47
C TYR A 399 2.97 -21.32 -14.44
N LEU A 400 3.11 -21.01 -13.14
CA LEU A 400 2.48 -21.78 -12.06
C LEU A 400 0.95 -21.83 -12.22
N ASP A 401 0.32 -20.69 -12.49
CA ASP A 401 -1.14 -20.63 -12.67
C ASP A 401 -1.62 -21.46 -13.87
N GLN A 402 -0.93 -21.38 -15.00
CA GLN A 402 -1.39 -22.05 -16.21
C GLN A 402 -1.07 -23.55 -16.18
N ARG A 403 0.13 -23.93 -15.74
CA ARG A 403 0.58 -25.32 -15.70
C ARG A 403 -0.23 -26.17 -14.73
N TYR A 404 -0.66 -25.55 -13.64
CA TYR A 404 -1.42 -26.18 -12.57
C TYR A 404 -2.85 -25.62 -12.50
N ALA A 405 -3.43 -25.27 -13.66
CA ALA A 405 -4.79 -24.72 -13.73
C ALA A 405 -5.88 -25.64 -13.13
N ASP A 406 -5.62 -26.95 -13.09
CA ASP A 406 -6.51 -27.95 -12.47
C ASP A 406 -6.38 -28.04 -10.94
N ASP A 407 -5.45 -27.28 -10.34
CA ASP A 407 -5.19 -27.22 -8.91
C ASP A 407 -5.54 -25.82 -8.35
N PRO A 408 -6.83 -25.54 -8.10
CA PRO A 408 -7.27 -24.22 -7.63
C PRO A 408 -6.79 -23.87 -6.22
N GLU A 409 -6.19 -24.82 -5.49
CA GLU A 409 -5.67 -24.61 -4.14
C GLU A 409 -4.17 -24.29 -4.11
N LEU A 410 -3.47 -24.35 -5.25
CA LEU A 410 -2.02 -24.19 -5.29
C LEU A 410 -1.55 -22.88 -4.64
N TYR A 411 -2.15 -21.75 -4.99
CA TYR A 411 -1.78 -20.44 -4.43
C TYR A 411 -1.97 -20.38 -2.91
N GLN A 412 -3.08 -20.93 -2.42
CA GLN A 412 -3.36 -20.98 -0.99
C GLN A 412 -2.34 -21.87 -0.28
N ARG A 413 -1.96 -22.99 -0.88
CA ARG A 413 -0.94 -23.91 -0.37
C ARG A 413 0.43 -23.23 -0.31
N ILE A 414 0.83 -22.54 -1.38
CA ILE A 414 2.07 -21.73 -1.43
C ILE A 414 2.08 -20.74 -0.26
N ILE A 415 1.03 -19.93 -0.09
CA ILE A 415 0.96 -18.95 1.01
C ILE A 415 1.11 -19.62 2.39
N ARG A 416 0.44 -20.76 2.61
CA ARG A 416 0.56 -21.50 3.88
C ARG A 416 1.98 -22.01 4.11
N GLU A 417 2.60 -22.59 3.10
CA GLU A 417 3.97 -23.12 3.19
C GLU A 417 4.98 -21.98 3.41
N ILE A 418 4.77 -20.81 2.81
CA ILE A 418 5.58 -19.62 3.09
C ILE A 418 5.47 -19.25 4.58
N ILE A 419 4.26 -19.16 5.13
CA ILE A 419 4.01 -18.86 6.56
C ILE A 419 4.63 -19.91 7.49
N GLN A 420 4.57 -21.19 7.11
CA GLN A 420 5.04 -22.31 7.92
C GLN A 420 6.54 -22.57 7.81
N SER A 421 7.19 -22.11 6.74
CA SER A 421 8.63 -22.29 6.51
C SER A 421 9.49 -21.58 7.55
N GLU A 422 10.62 -22.21 7.91
CA GLU A 422 11.57 -21.61 8.86
C GLU A 422 12.28 -20.39 8.26
N SER A 423 12.49 -20.36 6.93
CA SER A 423 13.12 -19.23 6.26
C SER A 423 12.15 -18.10 5.92
N GLY A 424 10.86 -18.39 5.88
CA GLY A 424 9.83 -17.45 5.43
C GLY A 424 9.92 -17.05 3.96
N LYS A 425 10.79 -17.69 3.16
CA LYS A 425 11.11 -17.29 1.77
C LYS A 425 10.09 -17.85 0.78
N PRO A 426 9.63 -17.06 -0.22
CA PRO A 426 8.62 -17.53 -1.16
C PRO A 426 9.00 -18.77 -1.97
N MET A 427 10.26 -18.91 -2.37
CA MET A 427 10.70 -20.05 -3.18
C MET A 427 10.62 -21.38 -2.41
N GLU A 428 10.98 -21.39 -1.13
CA GLU A 428 10.84 -22.58 -0.28
C GLU A 428 9.37 -22.98 -0.17
N GLY A 429 8.48 -22.00 0.07
CA GLY A 429 7.04 -22.26 0.12
C GLY A 429 6.47 -22.79 -1.20
N ILE A 430 6.97 -22.31 -2.34
CA ILE A 430 6.60 -22.84 -3.67
C ILE A 430 7.05 -24.29 -3.83
N ILE A 431 8.30 -24.60 -3.47
CA ILE A 431 8.85 -25.96 -3.56
C ILE A 431 8.01 -26.92 -2.72
N HIS A 432 7.76 -26.58 -1.46
CA HIS A 432 6.98 -27.42 -0.54
C HIS A 432 5.53 -27.58 -0.99
N ALA A 433 4.90 -26.51 -1.51
CA ALA A 433 3.52 -26.56 -1.98
C ALA A 433 3.32 -27.44 -3.23
N LEU A 434 4.36 -27.60 -4.05
CA LEU A 434 4.37 -28.50 -5.20
C LEU A 434 4.63 -29.96 -4.79
N GLY A 435 5.33 -30.17 -3.66
CA GLY A 435 5.57 -31.47 -3.03
C GLY A 435 6.40 -32.47 -3.86
N ASP A 436 6.59 -33.67 -3.32
CA ASP A 436 7.41 -34.76 -3.91
C ASP A 436 6.88 -35.30 -5.26
N ALA A 437 5.64 -34.95 -5.65
CA ALA A 437 5.04 -35.35 -6.92
C ALA A 437 5.62 -34.59 -8.12
N ASN A 438 6.36 -33.51 -7.88
CA ASN A 438 7.27 -32.91 -8.84
C ASN A 438 8.70 -33.05 -8.28
N PRO A 439 9.44 -34.11 -8.63
CA PRO A 439 10.85 -34.14 -8.29
C PRO A 439 11.50 -32.91 -8.94
N GLU A 440 11.88 -31.97 -8.09
CA GLU A 440 13.07 -31.15 -8.16
C GLU A 440 13.90 -31.34 -9.46
N TYR A 441 14.01 -30.26 -10.25
CA TYR A 441 15.06 -29.94 -11.25
C TYR A 441 14.96 -30.37 -12.73
N ASP A 442 14.06 -31.25 -13.18
CA ASP A 442 14.13 -31.72 -14.60
C ASP A 442 13.68 -30.69 -15.66
N TRP A 443 12.97 -29.63 -15.30
CA TRP A 443 12.35 -28.70 -16.29
C TRP A 443 12.53 -27.21 -15.98
N TRP A 444 12.83 -26.86 -14.73
CA TRP A 444 13.19 -25.49 -14.34
C TRP A 444 14.32 -24.93 -15.18
N PRO A 445 15.38 -25.68 -15.52
CA PRO A 445 16.47 -25.10 -16.29
C PRO A 445 16.05 -24.76 -17.73
N GLY A 446 15.03 -25.40 -18.31
CA GLY A 446 14.50 -25.02 -19.63
C GLY A 446 13.61 -23.79 -19.61
N PHE A 447 12.75 -23.68 -18.60
CA PHE A 447 12.05 -22.42 -18.31
C PHE A 447 13.06 -21.29 -18.10
N PHE A 448 14.06 -21.51 -17.25
CA PHE A 448 15.08 -20.51 -16.93
C PHE A 448 15.95 -20.17 -18.14
N GLU A 449 16.41 -21.13 -18.95
CA GLU A 449 17.17 -20.86 -20.18
C GLU A 449 16.44 -19.88 -21.09
N LYS A 450 15.13 -20.07 -21.29
CA LYS A 450 14.32 -19.21 -22.17
C LYS A 450 13.92 -17.90 -21.51
N TYR A 451 13.61 -17.92 -20.22
CA TYR A 451 13.44 -16.73 -19.40
C TYR A 451 14.66 -15.80 -19.51
N LEU A 452 15.87 -16.37 -19.50
CA LEU A 452 17.13 -15.65 -19.65
C LEU A 452 17.34 -15.07 -21.07
N THR A 453 16.68 -15.63 -22.09
CA THR A 453 16.66 -15.07 -23.45
C THR A 453 15.61 -13.96 -23.66
N ARG A 454 14.91 -13.54 -22.60
CA ARG A 454 14.04 -12.34 -22.54
C ARG A 454 12.74 -12.39 -23.36
N GLY A 455 12.34 -13.54 -23.88
CA GLY A 455 11.15 -13.67 -24.75
C GLY A 455 9.84 -14.02 -24.05
N LEU A 456 9.84 -14.38 -22.76
CA LEU A 456 8.66 -15.00 -22.12
C LEU A 456 7.65 -14.00 -21.56
N ALA A 457 8.10 -12.81 -21.15
CA ALA A 457 7.24 -11.84 -20.47
C ALA A 457 6.30 -11.06 -21.41
N GLU A 458 6.61 -11.02 -22.71
CA GLU A 458 5.79 -10.36 -23.74
C GLU A 458 4.74 -11.28 -24.36
N ILE A 459 4.79 -12.58 -24.06
CA ILE A 459 3.84 -13.54 -24.61
C ILE A 459 2.51 -13.35 -23.88
N PRO A 460 1.38 -13.13 -24.57
CA PRO A 460 0.06 -13.03 -23.95
C PRO A 460 -0.30 -14.26 -23.10
N ALA A 461 -1.14 -14.08 -22.08
CA ALA A 461 -1.54 -15.18 -21.18
C ALA A 461 -2.13 -16.38 -21.92
N ASP A 462 -2.98 -16.15 -22.91
CA ASP A 462 -3.65 -17.20 -23.69
C ASP A 462 -2.72 -17.98 -24.63
N GLN A 463 -1.48 -17.54 -24.84
CA GLN A 463 -0.51 -18.16 -25.75
C GLN A 463 0.72 -18.73 -25.03
N PHE A 464 0.82 -18.49 -23.71
CA PHE A 464 2.06 -18.69 -22.98
C PHE A 464 2.45 -20.17 -22.84
N LEU A 465 1.52 -21.05 -22.46
CA LEU A 465 1.82 -22.48 -22.38
C LEU A 465 2.17 -23.09 -23.73
N ASP A 466 1.47 -22.73 -24.81
CA ASP A 466 1.79 -23.26 -26.16
C ASP A 466 3.24 -22.92 -26.55
N VAL A 467 3.68 -21.70 -26.24
CA VAL A 467 5.06 -21.30 -26.49
C VAL A 467 6.01 -22.02 -25.54
N VAL A 468 5.71 -22.16 -24.25
CA VAL A 468 6.59 -22.84 -23.29
C VAL A 468 6.71 -24.35 -23.55
N GLU A 469 5.62 -25.02 -23.93
CA GLU A 469 5.55 -26.47 -24.17
C GLU A 469 6.09 -26.88 -25.55
N SER A 470 6.02 -25.99 -26.56
CA SER A 470 6.60 -26.22 -27.89
C SER A 470 8.13 -26.11 -27.92
N LEU A 471 8.74 -25.68 -26.82
CA LEU A 471 10.18 -25.62 -26.66
C LEU A 471 10.64 -27.00 -26.20
N ASP A 472 11.05 -27.81 -27.17
CA ASP A 472 11.42 -29.22 -27.04
C ASP A 472 12.20 -29.55 -25.75
N ARG A 473 11.89 -30.74 -25.20
CA ARG A 473 12.60 -31.42 -24.11
C ARG A 473 14.11 -31.18 -24.20
N ILE A 474 14.65 -30.40 -23.28
CA ILE A 474 16.08 -30.34 -23.04
C ILE A 474 16.47 -31.69 -22.46
N GLU A 475 17.08 -32.55 -23.29
CA GLU A 475 17.88 -33.63 -22.76
C GLU A 475 19.05 -32.98 -22.02
N PHE A 476 19.04 -33.03 -20.69
CA PHE A 476 20.29 -32.88 -19.96
C PHE A 476 21.16 -34.03 -20.45
N ASP A 477 22.23 -33.70 -21.15
CA ASP A 477 23.36 -34.62 -21.25
C ASP A 477 23.66 -35.03 -19.82
N GLN A 478 23.30 -36.27 -19.46
CA GLN A 478 23.77 -36.87 -18.23
C GLN A 478 25.29 -36.71 -18.28
N GLU A 479 25.83 -35.88 -17.39
CA GLU A 479 27.26 -35.88 -17.09
C GLU A 479 27.62 -37.30 -16.69
N LYS A 480 28.01 -38.10 -17.69
CA LYS A 480 28.72 -39.33 -17.49
C LYS A 480 30.10 -38.92 -17.01
N ASP A 481 30.35 -39.19 -15.73
CA ASP A 481 31.64 -39.48 -15.13
C ASP A 481 32.86 -38.91 -15.87
N ALA A 482 33.42 -37.83 -15.34
CA ALA A 482 34.85 -37.50 -15.47
C ALA A 482 35.38 -36.83 -14.21
#